data_AF-A0A1I7UIP4-F1
#
_entry.id   AF-A0A1I7UIP4-F1
#
_cell.length_a   1.000
_cell.length_b   1.000
_cell.length_c   1.000
_cell.angle_alpha   90.00
_cell.angle_beta   90.00
_cell.angle_gamma   90.00
#
_symmetry.space_group_name_H-M   'P 1'
#
loop_
_entity.id
_entity.type
_entity.pdbx_description
1 polymer ?
#
loop_
_entity_poly.entity_id
_entity_poly.type
_entity_poly.pdbx_seq_one_letter_code
_entity_poly.pdbx_strand_id
1 'polypeptide(L)'
;MSGCELSGCEMSGCEMSWLRIVPEPFDWSFGGEIRDVKYINAFQEFLVKYLKEYKTNEEIIQRFTIFSRNFDLVERYNLEDAGKVTYELNEFSDLSDEEWKKFLMTPRPGKPRKTSKALSKSLETLPDTVDWRNVNETNHVTGIKYQGPCGSCWAFATAAAIESAVSINGGGLENLSSQQLLDCTPISDKCSGGEPIEALSFAQTHGITSARNYPYYFWTTKCQETVPTVARISGWIEADGEEEMARIVGSKGPMIVCANFATNKNRFYRGGIADDPDCGTEPTHALVVVGYGPDYWILKNTYSKVWGERGYMRVRRGVNWCGINTEKPLLPVL
;
A
#
# COMPACT_ATOMS: atom_id res chain seq x y z
N MET A 1 -8.31 -15.82 -42.50
CA MET A 1 -7.93 -17.18 -42.06
C MET A 1 -6.61 -17.54 -42.71
N SER A 2 -5.83 -18.43 -42.07
CA SER A 2 -4.39 -18.73 -42.21
C SER A 2 -3.50 -17.65 -41.56
N GLY A 3 -2.93 -17.79 -40.36
CA GLY A 3 -2.49 -18.99 -39.66
C GLY A 3 -0.99 -19.17 -39.89
N CYS A 4 -0.16 -18.59 -39.03
CA CYS A 4 1.25 -18.96 -38.91
C CYS A 4 1.46 -19.58 -37.53
N GLU A 5 1.87 -20.84 -37.55
CA GLU A 5 2.12 -21.70 -36.40
C GLU A 5 3.39 -21.28 -35.68
N LEU A 6 3.31 -21.29 -34.35
CA LEU A 6 4.44 -21.19 -33.44
C LEU A 6 5.19 -22.53 -33.44
N SER A 7 6.41 -22.53 -34.01
CA SER A 7 7.36 -23.60 -33.74
C SER A 7 8.76 -23.01 -33.50
N GLY A 8 9.30 -23.32 -32.33
CA GLY A 8 10.73 -23.32 -32.02
C GLY A 8 11.49 -22.00 -32.09
N CYS A 9 11.55 -21.27 -30.97
CA CYS A 9 12.73 -20.44 -30.68
C CYS A 9 13.34 -20.96 -29.38
N GLU A 10 14.49 -21.61 -29.50
CA GLU A 10 15.36 -21.98 -28.38
C GLU A 10 15.81 -20.70 -27.66
N MET A 11 15.67 -20.67 -26.33
CA MET A 11 16.05 -19.54 -25.47
C MET A 11 17.56 -19.49 -25.23
N SER A 12 18.35 -19.27 -26.28
CA SER A 12 19.75 -18.88 -26.14
C SER A 12 20.03 -17.73 -27.09
N GLY A 13 19.96 -16.50 -26.57
CA GLY A 13 20.47 -15.32 -27.28
C GLY A 13 19.46 -14.22 -27.63
N CYS A 14 18.48 -13.91 -26.78
CA CYS A 14 17.85 -12.59 -26.86
C CYS A 14 18.80 -11.53 -26.29
N GLU A 15 19.66 -10.95 -27.12
CA GLU A 15 20.26 -9.65 -26.84
C GLU A 15 19.12 -8.63 -26.67
N MET A 16 19.05 -8.01 -25.48
CA MET A 16 18.10 -6.93 -25.14
C MET A 16 18.48 -5.61 -25.84
N SER A 17 18.70 -5.61 -27.15
CA SER A 17 19.17 -4.42 -27.89
C SER A 17 18.07 -3.38 -28.16
N TRP A 18 16.80 -3.64 -27.79
CA TRP A 18 15.65 -2.82 -28.20
C TRP A 18 14.92 -2.07 -27.07
N LEU A 19 15.39 -2.15 -25.82
CA LEU A 19 14.88 -1.38 -24.68
C LEU A 19 15.94 -0.40 -24.17
N ARG A 20 16.47 0.45 -25.05
CA ARG A 20 17.40 1.51 -24.67
C ARG A 20 16.61 2.73 -24.21
N ILE A 21 16.23 2.72 -22.94
CA ILE A 21 15.52 3.80 -22.24
C ILE A 21 16.37 5.08 -22.16
N VAL A 22 17.70 4.93 -22.11
CA VAL A 22 18.65 6.03 -22.11
C VAL A 22 19.38 6.03 -23.45
N PRO A 23 19.45 7.16 -24.19
CA PRO A 23 20.13 7.19 -25.49
C PRO A 23 21.64 6.97 -25.32
N GLU A 24 22.20 5.98 -26.02
CA GLU A 24 23.65 5.77 -26.04
C GLU A 24 24.35 6.60 -27.13
N PRO A 25 25.59 7.09 -26.86
CA PRO A 25 26.28 7.02 -25.57
C PRO A 25 25.78 8.12 -24.62
N PHE A 26 25.16 7.72 -23.50
CA PHE A 26 24.87 8.66 -22.41
C PHE A 26 26.14 8.82 -21.60
N ASP A 27 26.60 10.06 -21.48
CA ASP A 27 27.79 10.38 -20.72
C ASP A 27 27.50 10.28 -19.21
N TRP A 28 27.98 9.20 -18.59
CA TRP A 28 27.89 9.00 -17.15
C TRP A 28 28.98 9.76 -16.36
N SER A 29 29.83 10.54 -17.03
CA SER A 29 30.81 11.42 -16.40
C SER A 29 30.17 12.76 -16.02
N PHE A 30 29.55 12.81 -14.84
CA PHE A 30 28.96 14.06 -14.34
C PHE A 30 30.05 14.94 -13.74
N GLY A 31 30.43 16.01 -14.43
CA GLY A 31 31.45 16.96 -13.96
C GLY A 31 32.89 16.41 -14.02
N GLY A 32 33.15 15.39 -14.85
CA GLY A 32 34.50 14.84 -15.08
C GLY A 32 34.92 13.67 -14.19
N GLU A 33 34.08 13.22 -13.25
CA GLU A 33 34.30 12.00 -12.46
C GLU A 33 33.42 10.84 -12.95
N ILE A 34 34.05 9.69 -13.21
CA ILE A 34 33.33 8.45 -13.54
C ILE A 34 32.66 7.92 -12.27
N ARG A 35 31.33 7.76 -12.31
CA ARG A 35 30.57 7.16 -11.21
C ARG A 35 30.89 5.67 -11.10
N ASP A 36 30.85 5.13 -9.88
CA ASP A 36 31.11 3.71 -9.62
C ASP A 36 30.18 2.83 -10.47
N VAL A 37 30.80 1.91 -11.22
CA VAL A 37 30.15 1.00 -12.19
C VAL A 37 29.00 0.22 -11.54
N LYS A 38 29.08 -0.07 -10.23
CA LYS A 38 28.02 -0.77 -9.51
C LYS A 38 26.69 -0.01 -9.56
N TYR A 39 26.70 1.32 -9.41
CA TYR A 39 25.48 2.13 -9.42
C TYR A 39 24.91 2.27 -10.83
N ILE A 40 25.78 2.39 -11.84
CA ILE A 40 25.37 2.50 -13.25
C ILE A 40 24.61 1.25 -13.67
N ASN A 41 25.18 0.07 -13.42
CA ASN A 41 24.54 -1.21 -13.77
C ASN A 41 23.21 -1.38 -13.03
N ALA A 42 23.19 -1.13 -11.71
CA ALA A 42 21.96 -1.24 -10.92
C ALA A 42 20.88 -0.26 -11.38
N PHE A 43 21.25 0.97 -11.78
CA PHE A 43 20.30 1.94 -12.29
C PHE A 43 19.74 1.53 -13.64
N GLN A 44 20.58 1.04 -14.56
CA GLN A 44 20.12 0.54 -15.86
C GLN A 44 19.12 -0.61 -15.71
N GLU A 45 19.39 -1.56 -14.81
CA GLU A 45 18.46 -2.63 -14.46
C GLU A 45 17.15 -2.08 -13.88
N PHE A 46 17.24 -1.09 -12.98
CA PHE A 46 16.09 -0.41 -12.41
C PHE A 46 15.21 0.26 -13.49
N LEU A 47 15.82 0.94 -14.47
CA LEU A 47 15.07 1.57 -15.56
C LEU A 47 14.25 0.56 -16.36
N VAL A 48 14.88 -0.57 -16.73
CA VAL A 48 14.22 -1.64 -17.49
C VAL A 48 13.15 -2.33 -16.65
N LYS A 49 13.47 -2.68 -15.40
CA LYS A 49 12.57 -3.42 -14.50
C LYS A 49 11.29 -2.65 -14.19
N TYR A 50 11.39 -1.34 -14.00
CA TYR A 50 10.27 -0.49 -13.62
C TYR A 50 9.75 0.42 -14.74
N LEU A 51 10.22 0.21 -15.98
CA LEU A 51 9.83 0.94 -17.19
C LEU A 51 9.91 2.47 -16.97
N LYS A 52 11.02 2.93 -16.38
CA LYS A 52 11.22 4.34 -16.04
C LYS A 52 11.71 5.08 -17.26
N GLU A 53 11.10 6.21 -17.59
CA GLU A 53 11.54 7.08 -18.68
C GLU A 53 11.65 8.52 -18.17
N TYR A 54 12.70 9.24 -18.58
CA TYR A 54 12.95 10.62 -18.18
C TYR A 54 13.16 11.48 -19.42
N LYS A 55 12.71 12.73 -19.36
CA LYS A 55 12.64 13.58 -20.58
C LYS A 55 13.95 14.28 -20.90
N THR A 56 14.75 14.58 -19.89
CA THR A 56 15.96 15.39 -20.06
C THR A 56 17.15 14.73 -19.37
N ASN A 57 18.35 15.07 -19.84
CA ASN A 57 19.59 14.59 -19.23
C ASN A 57 19.71 15.06 -17.79
N GLU A 58 19.26 16.27 -17.47
CA GLU A 58 19.26 16.81 -16.11
C GLU A 58 18.38 15.97 -15.18
N GLU A 59 17.21 15.52 -15.65
CA GLU A 59 16.35 14.61 -14.89
C GLU A 59 17.01 13.24 -14.68
N ILE A 60 17.65 12.68 -15.70
CA ILE A 60 18.39 11.41 -15.58
C ILE A 60 19.49 11.53 -14.52
N ILE A 61 20.26 12.62 -14.53
CA ILE A 61 21.33 12.90 -13.55
C ILE A 61 20.75 12.98 -12.13
N GLN A 62 19.65 13.70 -11.97
CA GLN A 62 18.96 13.85 -10.70
C GLN A 62 18.48 12.49 -10.18
N ARG A 63 17.79 11.71 -11.02
CA ARG A 63 17.22 10.40 -10.68
C ARG A 63 18.30 9.38 -10.36
N PHE A 64 19.40 9.37 -11.11
CA PHE A 64 20.56 8.53 -10.82
C PHE A 64 21.21 8.89 -9.48
N THR A 65 21.33 10.18 -9.17
CA THR A 65 21.91 10.65 -7.90
C THR A 65 21.06 10.21 -6.70
N ILE A 66 19.73 10.36 -6.82
CA ILE A 66 18.79 9.92 -5.79
C ILE A 66 18.83 8.40 -5.65
N PHE A 67 18.78 7.67 -6.76
CA PHE A 67 18.86 6.22 -6.80
C PHE A 67 20.11 5.69 -6.10
N SER A 68 21.28 6.27 -6.40
CA SER A 68 22.55 5.85 -5.80
C SER A 68 22.55 6.03 -4.28
N ARG A 69 21.95 7.11 -3.77
CA ARG A 69 21.80 7.32 -2.32
C ARG A 69 20.85 6.31 -1.68
N ASN A 70 19.75 5.98 -2.35
CA ASN A 70 18.80 4.96 -1.90
C ASN A 70 19.38 3.55 -1.99
N PHE A 71 20.26 3.28 -2.97
CA PHE A 71 21.03 2.05 -3.08
C PHE A 71 21.86 1.80 -1.80
N ASP A 72 22.69 2.77 -1.41
CA ASP A 72 23.51 2.67 -0.19
C ASP A 72 22.64 2.52 1.08
N LEU A 73 21.46 3.15 1.09
CA LEU A 73 20.50 3.06 2.19
C LEU A 73 19.94 1.64 2.33
N VAL A 74 19.54 1.01 1.22
CA VAL A 74 19.03 -0.36 1.19
C VAL A 74 20.12 -1.36 1.58
N GLU A 75 21.35 -1.20 1.08
CA GLU A 75 22.47 -2.06 1.49
C GLU A 75 22.71 -1.98 3.00
N ARG A 76 22.68 -0.76 3.57
CA ARG A 76 22.87 -0.56 5.01
C ARG A 76 21.76 -1.24 5.83
N TYR A 77 20.49 -1.06 5.45
CA TYR A 77 19.39 -1.70 6.18
C TYR A 77 19.45 -3.22 6.12
N ASN A 78 19.86 -3.80 4.99
CA ASN A 78 20.06 -5.25 4.88
C ASN A 78 21.20 -5.77 5.77
N LEU A 79 22.21 -4.95 6.08
CA LEU A 79 23.25 -5.28 7.04
C LEU A 79 22.76 -5.15 8.50
N GLU A 80 22.03 -4.08 8.81
CA GLU A 80 21.49 -3.80 10.15
C GLU A 80 20.45 -4.86 10.59
N ASP A 81 19.56 -5.24 9.69
CA ASP A 81 18.43 -6.15 9.96
C ASP A 81 18.65 -7.56 9.38
N ALA A 82 19.91 -7.93 9.17
CA ALA A 82 20.30 -9.21 8.60
C ALA A 82 19.60 -10.39 9.30
N GLY A 83 18.93 -11.23 8.51
CA GLY A 83 18.19 -12.40 8.99
C GLY A 83 16.81 -12.11 9.59
N LYS A 84 16.36 -10.84 9.66
CA LYS A 84 15.04 -10.45 10.18
C LYS A 84 14.14 -9.89 9.09
N VAL A 85 14.63 -8.88 8.38
CA VAL A 85 13.89 -8.14 7.35
C VAL A 85 14.79 -8.01 6.13
N THR A 86 14.18 -8.08 4.95
CA THR A 86 14.86 -7.82 3.68
C THR A 86 14.29 -6.55 3.08
N TYR A 87 15.20 -5.71 2.59
CA TYR A 87 14.90 -4.49 1.85
C TYR A 87 15.39 -4.63 0.42
N GLU A 88 14.66 -4.04 -0.53
CA GLU A 88 15.07 -4.05 -1.93
C GLU A 88 14.80 -2.71 -2.62
N LEU A 89 15.57 -2.46 -3.67
CA LEU A 89 15.27 -1.37 -4.59
C LEU A 89 14.01 -1.69 -5.39
N ASN A 90 13.05 -0.78 -5.31
CA ASN A 90 11.70 -0.91 -5.85
C ASN A 90 11.35 0.27 -6.75
N GLU A 91 10.12 0.35 -7.24
CA GLU A 91 9.65 1.41 -8.14
C GLU A 91 9.81 2.83 -7.57
N PHE A 92 10.03 2.95 -6.26
CA PHE A 92 10.24 4.22 -5.59
C PHE A 92 11.72 4.61 -5.50
N SER A 93 12.68 3.77 -5.89
CA SER A 93 14.11 3.99 -5.64
C SER A 93 14.71 5.27 -6.23
N ASP A 94 14.06 5.89 -7.21
CA ASP A 94 14.45 7.16 -7.84
C ASP A 94 13.78 8.41 -7.23
N LEU A 95 12.97 8.25 -6.19
CA LEU A 95 12.28 9.37 -5.52
C LEU A 95 13.11 9.97 -4.37
N SER A 96 13.08 11.29 -4.20
CA SER A 96 13.60 11.91 -2.97
C SER A 96 12.66 11.65 -1.79
N ASP A 97 13.09 11.97 -0.57
CA ASP A 97 12.22 11.86 0.62
C ASP A 97 11.01 12.83 0.51
N GLU A 98 11.18 13.99 -0.12
CA GLU A 98 10.11 14.95 -0.38
C GLU A 98 9.10 14.43 -1.41
N GLU A 99 9.58 13.72 -2.43
CA GLU A 99 8.70 13.08 -3.41
C GLU A 99 7.96 11.88 -2.80
N TRP A 100 8.64 11.10 -1.96
CA TRP A 100 8.03 10.00 -1.21
C TRP A 100 6.88 10.47 -0.32
N LYS A 101 7.03 11.60 0.36
CA LYS A 101 5.98 12.19 1.20
C LYS A 101 4.65 12.44 0.47
N LYS A 102 4.64 12.57 -0.86
CA LYS A 102 3.40 12.73 -1.65
C LYS A 102 2.52 11.47 -1.68
N PHE A 103 3.08 10.30 -1.33
CA PHE A 103 2.35 9.04 -1.19
C PHE A 103 1.73 8.88 0.20
N LEU A 104 2.09 9.76 1.14
CA LEU A 104 1.63 9.71 2.52
C LEU A 104 0.52 10.73 2.76
N MET A 105 -0.26 10.49 3.80
CA MET A 105 -1.17 11.46 4.37
C MET A 105 -0.39 12.42 5.27
N THR A 106 -0.85 13.67 5.31
CA THR A 106 -0.43 14.60 6.34
C THR A 106 -1.06 14.18 7.67
N PRO A 107 -0.29 13.97 8.75
CA PRO A 107 -0.86 13.72 10.06
C PRO A 107 -1.81 14.83 10.47
N ARG A 108 -2.95 14.47 11.06
CA ARG A 108 -3.90 15.42 11.63
C ARG A 108 -3.85 15.34 13.15
N PRO A 109 -3.77 16.48 13.87
CA PRO A 109 -3.86 16.48 15.32
C PRO A 109 -5.19 15.86 15.76
N GLY A 110 -5.13 14.78 16.54
CA GLY A 110 -6.30 14.06 16.99
C GLY A 110 -7.26 14.97 17.76
N LYS A 111 -8.51 15.10 17.28
CA LYS A 111 -9.59 15.60 18.14
C LYS A 111 -10.03 14.47 19.07
N PRO A 112 -10.19 14.69 20.39
CA PRO A 112 -10.71 13.68 21.28
C PRO A 112 -12.10 13.24 20.81
N ARG A 113 -12.27 11.95 20.53
CA ARG A 113 -13.54 11.39 20.05
C ARG A 113 -14.36 10.82 21.20
N LYS A 114 -15.68 10.99 21.11
CA LYS A 114 -16.66 10.36 22.00
C LYS A 114 -16.70 8.86 21.73
N THR A 115 -16.73 8.10 22.83
CA THR A 115 -16.70 6.65 22.94
C THR A 115 -17.72 5.92 22.05
N SER A 116 -17.27 4.86 21.38
CA SER A 116 -18.08 3.89 20.66
C SER A 116 -18.42 2.66 21.53
N LYS A 117 -19.39 1.84 21.09
CA LYS A 117 -19.83 0.63 21.77
C LYS A 117 -18.71 -0.40 21.82
N ALA A 118 -18.23 -0.69 23.04
CA ALA A 118 -17.30 -1.79 23.29
C ALA A 118 -17.92 -3.13 22.86
N LEU A 119 -17.14 -3.98 22.19
CA LEU A 119 -17.52 -5.36 21.97
C LEU A 119 -17.47 -6.10 23.31
N SER A 120 -18.46 -6.93 23.61
CA SER A 120 -18.42 -7.77 24.81
C SER A 120 -17.21 -8.71 24.74
N LYS A 121 -16.41 -8.78 25.81
CA LYS A 121 -15.32 -9.77 25.96
C LYS A 121 -15.91 -11.18 25.94
N SER A 122 -16.02 -11.83 24.78
CA SER A 122 -16.20 -13.28 24.72
C SER A 122 -14.82 -13.94 24.84
N LEU A 123 -14.77 -15.03 25.62
CA LEU A 123 -13.58 -15.87 25.83
C LEU A 123 -13.38 -16.85 24.66
N GLU A 124 -13.64 -16.41 23.42
CA GLU A 124 -13.41 -17.26 22.27
C GLU A 124 -11.90 -17.45 22.07
N THR A 125 -11.49 -18.72 22.02
CA THR A 125 -10.12 -19.08 21.66
C THR A 125 -9.86 -18.62 20.23
N LEU A 126 -8.94 -17.67 20.08
CA LEU A 126 -8.56 -17.18 18.77
C LEU A 126 -7.74 -18.22 18.01
N PRO A 127 -7.96 -18.38 16.70
CA PRO A 127 -7.04 -19.15 15.86
C PRO A 127 -5.63 -18.54 15.91
N ASP A 128 -4.59 -19.37 15.91
CA ASP A 128 -3.20 -18.89 15.95
C ASP A 128 -2.82 -18.08 14.70
N THR A 129 -3.47 -18.38 13.57
CA THR A 129 -3.25 -17.74 12.28
C THR A 129 -4.56 -17.50 11.56
N VAL A 130 -4.68 -16.33 10.92
CA VAL A 130 -5.81 -15.96 10.07
C VAL A 130 -5.27 -15.29 8.83
N ASP A 131 -5.81 -15.65 7.67
CA ASP A 131 -5.50 -14.98 6.40
C ASP A 131 -6.76 -14.89 5.54
N TRP A 132 -7.38 -13.70 5.48
CA TRP A 132 -8.60 -13.46 4.70
C TRP A 132 -8.40 -13.59 3.18
N ARG A 133 -7.15 -13.71 2.71
CA ARG A 133 -6.84 -14.03 1.32
C ARG A 133 -7.16 -15.48 0.97
N ASN A 134 -7.26 -16.35 1.99
CA ASN A 134 -7.60 -17.76 1.84
C ASN A 134 -8.18 -18.31 3.16
N VAL A 135 -9.50 -18.20 3.32
CA VAL A 135 -10.25 -18.85 4.41
C VAL A 135 -11.03 -20.01 3.80
N ASN A 136 -10.65 -21.24 4.14
CA ASN A 136 -11.29 -22.45 3.60
C ASN A 136 -11.40 -22.42 2.06
N GLU A 137 -10.28 -22.14 1.38
CA GLU A 137 -10.19 -22.04 -0.09
C GLU A 137 -10.97 -20.86 -0.71
N THR A 138 -11.53 -19.98 0.11
CA THR A 138 -12.26 -18.79 -0.32
C THR A 138 -11.43 -17.53 -0.06
N ASN A 139 -11.25 -16.72 -1.10
CA ASN A 139 -10.60 -15.42 -1.00
C ASN A 139 -11.64 -14.32 -0.70
N HIS A 140 -11.42 -13.53 0.35
CA HIS A 140 -12.25 -12.38 0.72
C HIS A 140 -11.55 -11.04 0.53
N VAL A 141 -10.35 -11.01 -0.07
CA VAL A 141 -9.54 -9.81 -0.25
C VAL A 141 -9.29 -9.56 -1.73
N THR A 142 -9.69 -8.38 -2.21
CA THR A 142 -9.44 -7.97 -3.62
C THR A 142 -7.94 -7.86 -3.91
N GLY A 143 -7.58 -7.83 -5.20
CA GLY A 143 -6.20 -7.62 -5.63
C GLY A 143 -5.58 -6.32 -5.12
N ILE A 144 -4.25 -6.29 -5.05
CA ILE A 144 -3.48 -5.08 -4.71
C ILE A 144 -3.67 -4.01 -5.78
N LYS A 145 -3.82 -2.76 -5.31
CA LYS A 145 -4.02 -1.56 -6.12
C LYS A 145 -2.80 -0.64 -6.02
N TYR A 146 -2.81 0.44 -6.79
CA TYR A 146 -1.77 1.47 -6.77
C TYR A 146 -2.40 2.86 -6.62
N GLN A 147 -2.07 3.57 -5.53
CA GLN A 147 -2.60 4.91 -5.27
C GLN A 147 -1.81 6.03 -5.97
N GLY A 148 -0.57 5.78 -6.39
CA GLY A 148 0.30 6.82 -6.95
C GLY A 148 0.65 7.96 -5.97
N PRO A 149 1.20 9.08 -6.46
CA PRO A 149 1.66 10.20 -5.64
C PRO A 149 0.50 11.09 -5.15
N CYS A 150 -0.47 10.47 -4.48
CA CYS A 150 -1.63 11.08 -3.84
C CYS A 150 -1.88 10.34 -2.53
N GLY A 151 -1.90 11.06 -1.40
CA GLY A 151 -2.21 10.59 -0.04
C GLY A 151 -3.66 10.16 0.15
N SER A 152 -4.13 9.26 -0.72
CA SER A 152 -5.50 8.72 -0.78
C SER A 152 -5.62 7.32 -0.18
N CYS A 153 -4.59 6.84 0.54
CA CYS A 153 -4.60 5.55 1.20
C CYS A 153 -5.80 5.35 2.13
N TRP A 154 -6.30 6.40 2.79
CA TRP A 154 -7.54 6.38 3.56
C TRP A 154 -8.76 5.90 2.75
N ALA A 155 -8.90 6.39 1.50
CA ALA A 155 -9.98 5.98 0.61
C ALA A 155 -9.79 4.53 0.11
N PHE A 156 -8.56 4.13 -0.15
CA PHE A 156 -8.25 2.75 -0.55
C PHE A 156 -8.47 1.74 0.58
N ALA A 157 -8.02 2.05 1.79
CA ALA A 157 -8.19 1.20 2.96
C ALA A 157 -9.67 1.03 3.30
N THR A 158 -10.45 2.12 3.27
CA THR A 158 -11.91 2.06 3.46
C THR A 158 -12.59 1.22 2.39
N ALA A 159 -12.29 1.44 1.10
CA ALA A 159 -12.84 0.61 0.03
C ALA A 159 -12.50 -0.87 0.26
N ALA A 160 -11.23 -1.21 0.50
CA ALA A 160 -10.78 -2.59 0.67
C ALA A 160 -11.41 -3.31 1.88
N ALA A 161 -11.64 -2.61 2.98
CA ALA A 161 -12.33 -3.18 4.13
C ALA A 161 -13.82 -3.43 3.83
N ILE A 162 -14.50 -2.51 3.12
CA ILE A 162 -15.90 -2.71 2.69
C ILE A 162 -16.01 -3.86 1.68
N GLU A 163 -15.09 -3.96 0.72
CA GLU A 163 -15.02 -5.07 -0.25
C GLU A 163 -14.97 -6.43 0.47
N SER A 164 -14.12 -6.51 1.52
CA SER A 164 -13.97 -7.72 2.33
C SER A 164 -15.24 -8.01 3.14
N ALA A 165 -15.82 -6.99 3.77
CA ALA A 165 -17.08 -7.13 4.52
C ALA A 165 -18.22 -7.65 3.62
N VAL A 166 -18.38 -7.10 2.41
CA VAL A 166 -19.37 -7.57 1.41
C VAL A 166 -19.14 -9.04 1.08
N SER A 167 -17.90 -9.41 0.78
CA SER A 167 -17.57 -10.80 0.43
C SER A 167 -17.83 -11.78 1.57
N ILE A 168 -17.49 -11.42 2.80
CA ILE A 168 -17.68 -12.27 4.00
C ILE A 168 -19.17 -12.48 4.30
N ASN A 169 -20.02 -11.50 4.01
CA ASN A 169 -21.48 -11.58 4.24
C ASN A 169 -22.25 -12.22 3.06
N GLY A 170 -21.57 -12.96 2.20
CA GLY A 170 -22.19 -13.69 1.08
C GLY A 170 -22.39 -12.89 -0.20
N GLY A 171 -21.89 -11.65 -0.25
CA GLY A 171 -21.77 -10.88 -1.48
C GLY A 171 -20.60 -11.35 -2.36
N GLY A 172 -20.55 -10.85 -3.60
CA GLY A 172 -19.41 -11.07 -4.48
C GLY A 172 -18.18 -10.23 -4.08
N LEU A 173 -16.99 -10.75 -4.34
CA LEU A 173 -15.74 -9.99 -4.18
C LEU A 173 -15.56 -9.05 -5.39
N GLU A 174 -16.00 -7.80 -5.25
CA GLU A 174 -15.91 -6.75 -6.28
C GLU A 174 -14.94 -5.64 -5.88
N ASN A 175 -14.29 -5.00 -6.86
CA ASN A 175 -13.50 -3.79 -6.61
C ASN A 175 -14.42 -2.58 -6.47
N LEU A 176 -14.38 -1.90 -5.32
CA LEU A 176 -15.08 -0.66 -5.03
C LEU A 176 -14.22 0.57 -5.40
N SER A 177 -14.88 1.70 -5.64
CA SER A 177 -14.24 2.93 -6.11
C SER A 177 -13.64 3.75 -4.97
N SER A 178 -12.32 3.66 -4.83
CA SER A 178 -11.55 4.59 -4.00
C SER A 178 -11.59 6.03 -4.56
N GLN A 179 -11.82 6.22 -5.86
CA GLN A 179 -11.98 7.55 -6.46
C GLN A 179 -13.26 8.24 -6.00
N GLN A 180 -14.37 7.52 -5.91
CA GLN A 180 -15.61 8.10 -5.39
C GLN A 180 -15.43 8.55 -3.94
N LEU A 181 -14.79 7.73 -3.10
CA LEU A 181 -14.46 8.13 -1.74
C LEU A 181 -13.55 9.37 -1.72
N LEU A 182 -12.51 9.38 -2.56
CA LEU A 182 -11.63 10.53 -2.71
C LEU A 182 -12.41 11.80 -3.09
N ASP A 183 -13.21 11.76 -4.15
CA ASP A 183 -13.88 12.95 -4.69
C ASP A 183 -15.07 13.41 -3.84
N CYS A 184 -15.84 12.49 -3.28
CA CYS A 184 -17.15 12.77 -2.69
C CYS A 184 -17.17 12.85 -1.16
N THR A 185 -16.17 12.31 -0.45
CA THR A 185 -16.10 12.48 1.01
C THR A 185 -15.91 13.97 1.35
N PRO A 186 -16.73 14.59 2.22
CA PRO A 186 -16.72 16.05 2.45
C PRO A 186 -15.53 16.51 3.32
N ILE A 187 -14.32 16.40 2.77
CA ILE A 187 -13.04 16.75 3.41
C ILE A 187 -12.21 17.65 2.49
N SER A 188 -11.37 18.51 3.07
CA SER A 188 -10.57 19.49 2.30
C SER A 188 -9.30 18.89 1.67
N ASP A 189 -8.62 17.99 2.38
CA ASP A 189 -7.21 17.68 2.06
C ASP A 189 -7.07 16.67 0.92
N LYS A 190 -7.99 15.70 0.81
CA LYS A 190 -8.12 14.78 -0.33
C LYS A 190 -6.82 13.99 -0.61
N CYS A 191 -6.06 14.37 -1.64
CA CYS A 191 -4.74 13.82 -1.92
C CYS A 191 -3.64 14.25 -0.96
N SER A 192 -3.91 15.22 -0.08
CA SER A 192 -3.01 15.61 1.02
C SER A 192 -3.35 14.87 2.32
N GLY A 193 -4.47 14.14 2.38
CA GLY A 193 -4.89 13.35 3.54
C GLY A 193 -6.40 13.23 3.72
N GLY A 194 -6.81 12.31 4.57
CA GLY A 194 -8.20 12.09 4.95
C GLY A 194 -8.29 10.98 5.99
N GLU A 195 -9.36 10.96 6.78
CA GLU A 195 -9.52 9.95 7.82
C GLU A 195 -10.40 8.79 7.31
N PRO A 196 -10.03 7.51 7.52
CA PRO A 196 -10.86 6.38 7.08
C PRO A 196 -12.31 6.44 7.60
N ILE A 197 -12.51 6.97 8.81
CA ILE A 197 -13.84 7.19 9.40
C ILE A 197 -14.69 8.23 8.66
N GLU A 198 -14.09 9.23 8.02
CA GLU A 198 -14.81 10.20 7.18
C GLU A 198 -15.35 9.49 5.93
N ALA A 199 -14.52 8.62 5.33
CA ALA A 199 -14.93 7.77 4.22
C ALA A 199 -16.00 6.74 4.62
N LEU A 200 -15.89 6.13 5.80
CA LEU A 200 -16.90 5.22 6.33
C LEU A 200 -18.23 5.95 6.54
N SER A 201 -18.21 7.16 7.12
CA SER A 201 -19.41 7.98 7.27
C SER A 201 -20.04 8.30 5.91
N PHE A 202 -19.23 8.64 4.89
CA PHE A 202 -19.75 8.82 3.53
C PHE A 202 -20.39 7.54 2.99
N ALA A 203 -19.72 6.40 3.11
CA ALA A 203 -20.20 5.10 2.65
C ALA A 203 -21.47 4.64 3.40
N GLN A 204 -21.66 5.06 4.65
CA GLN A 204 -22.87 4.79 5.42
C GLN A 204 -24.07 5.57 4.87
N THR A 205 -23.89 6.87 4.60
CA THR A 205 -24.98 7.75 4.14
C THR A 205 -25.29 7.57 2.65
N HIS A 206 -24.27 7.51 1.80
CA HIS A 206 -24.42 7.55 0.34
C HIS A 206 -24.22 6.17 -0.30
N GLY A 207 -23.47 5.29 0.36
CA GLY A 207 -22.96 4.07 -0.25
C GLY A 207 -21.76 4.33 -1.17
N ILE A 208 -21.28 3.28 -1.80
CA ILE A 208 -20.09 3.28 -2.66
C ILE A 208 -20.36 2.47 -3.93
N THR A 209 -19.85 2.93 -5.06
CA THR A 209 -19.94 2.28 -6.37
C THR A 209 -18.71 1.40 -6.67
N SER A 210 -18.76 0.66 -7.77
CA SER A 210 -17.62 -0.14 -8.23
C SER A 210 -16.53 0.72 -8.86
N ALA A 211 -15.28 0.25 -8.82
CA ALA A 211 -14.16 0.86 -9.53
C ALA A 211 -14.36 0.89 -11.06
N ARG A 212 -15.27 0.06 -11.60
CA ARG A 212 -15.63 0.09 -13.03
C ARG A 212 -16.50 1.30 -13.37
N ASN A 213 -17.43 1.65 -12.49
CA ASN A 213 -18.34 2.78 -12.70
C ASN A 213 -17.67 4.12 -12.40
N TYR A 214 -16.68 4.13 -11.50
CA TYR A 214 -15.93 5.34 -11.13
C TYR A 214 -14.43 5.00 -11.01
N PRO A 215 -13.68 5.03 -12.14
CA PRO A 215 -12.25 4.68 -12.17
C PRO A 215 -11.36 5.63 -11.38
N TYR A 216 -10.17 5.14 -10.98
CA TYR A 216 -9.19 5.92 -10.23
C TYR A 216 -8.24 6.70 -11.14
N TYR A 217 -8.01 7.97 -10.79
CA TYR A 217 -7.23 8.92 -11.59
C TYR A 217 -5.96 9.42 -10.91
N PHE A 218 -5.59 8.97 -9.70
CA PHE A 218 -4.39 9.46 -8.98
C PHE A 218 -4.45 10.91 -8.49
N TRP A 219 -5.53 11.64 -8.75
CA TRP A 219 -5.77 12.99 -8.23
C TRP A 219 -7.26 13.21 -7.96
N THR A 220 -7.58 14.28 -7.23
CA THR A 220 -8.96 14.66 -6.94
C THR A 220 -9.65 15.21 -8.18
N THR A 221 -10.85 14.73 -8.46
CA THR A 221 -11.72 15.25 -9.52
C THR A 221 -13.03 15.77 -8.93
N LYS A 222 -13.97 16.16 -9.79
CA LYS A 222 -15.29 16.59 -9.34
C LYS A 222 -16.11 15.36 -8.94
N CYS A 223 -16.67 15.37 -7.73
CA CYS A 223 -17.59 14.33 -7.28
C CYS A 223 -18.75 14.16 -8.27
N GLN A 224 -18.98 12.91 -8.70
CA GLN A 224 -20.14 12.52 -9.47
C GLN A 224 -21.23 11.98 -8.53
N GLU A 225 -22.34 12.70 -8.43
CA GLU A 225 -23.45 12.37 -7.53
C GLU A 225 -24.33 11.23 -8.07
N THR A 226 -24.43 11.10 -9.40
CA THR A 226 -25.27 10.11 -10.06
C THR A 226 -24.45 8.90 -10.50
N VAL A 227 -24.11 8.03 -9.56
CA VAL A 227 -23.47 6.73 -9.81
C VAL A 227 -24.22 5.61 -9.07
N PRO A 228 -24.35 4.40 -9.65
CA PRO A 228 -25.09 3.32 -9.01
C PRO A 228 -24.38 2.85 -7.73
N THR A 229 -25.11 2.75 -6.62
CA THR A 229 -24.57 2.19 -5.38
C THR A 229 -24.41 0.68 -5.50
N VAL A 230 -23.23 0.16 -5.16
CA VAL A 230 -22.90 -1.28 -5.17
C VAL A 230 -22.82 -1.84 -3.75
N ALA A 231 -22.31 -1.06 -2.80
CA ALA A 231 -22.28 -1.43 -1.39
C ALA A 231 -22.67 -0.24 -0.50
N ARG A 232 -23.20 -0.53 0.69
CA ARG A 232 -23.48 0.45 1.74
C ARG A 232 -23.21 -0.22 3.07
N ILE A 233 -22.62 0.52 4.00
CA ILE A 233 -22.38 0.05 5.37
C ILE A 233 -23.50 0.56 6.28
N SER A 234 -23.83 -0.19 7.32
CA SER A 234 -24.72 0.24 8.40
C SER A 234 -23.98 0.98 9.51
N GLY A 235 -22.67 0.79 9.63
CA GLY A 235 -21.80 1.46 10.61
C GLY A 235 -20.39 0.86 10.64
N TRP A 236 -19.68 1.02 11.76
CA TRP A 236 -18.38 0.40 11.99
C TRP A 236 -18.16 0.04 13.47
N ILE A 237 -17.26 -0.91 13.70
CA ILE A 237 -16.74 -1.29 15.01
C ILE A 237 -15.33 -0.74 15.15
N GLU A 238 -14.99 -0.29 16.34
CA GLU A 238 -13.63 0.15 16.70
C GLU A 238 -12.98 -0.90 17.60
N ALA A 239 -11.68 -1.16 17.43
CA ALA A 239 -10.92 -1.97 18.40
C ALA A 239 -10.20 -1.08 19.41
N ASP A 240 -10.23 -1.47 20.69
CA ASP A 240 -9.42 -0.87 21.75
C ASP A 240 -8.19 -1.76 22.01
N GLY A 241 -7.10 -1.46 21.29
CA GLY A 241 -5.83 -2.18 21.37
C GLY A 241 -5.75 -3.43 20.49
N GLU A 242 -4.54 -4.02 20.44
CA GLU A 242 -4.22 -5.12 19.51
C GLU A 242 -4.91 -6.45 19.85
N GLU A 243 -5.26 -6.66 21.12
CA GLU A 243 -5.95 -7.89 21.54
C GLU A 243 -7.39 -7.92 21.02
N GLU A 244 -8.13 -6.81 21.16
CA GLU A 244 -9.48 -6.71 20.59
C GLU A 244 -9.43 -6.70 19.06
N MET A 245 -8.42 -6.05 18.48
CA MET A 245 -8.19 -6.09 17.04
C MET A 245 -7.95 -7.53 16.55
N ALA A 246 -7.18 -8.35 17.26
CA ALA A 246 -6.98 -9.76 16.90
C ALA A 246 -8.29 -10.56 16.97
N ARG A 247 -9.13 -10.27 17.99
CA ARG A 247 -10.46 -10.86 18.10
C ARG A 247 -11.35 -10.51 16.92
N ILE A 248 -11.40 -9.24 16.56
CA ILE A 248 -12.25 -8.76 15.46
C ILE A 248 -11.72 -9.29 14.12
N VAL A 249 -10.42 -9.20 13.85
CA VAL A 249 -9.83 -9.73 12.61
C VAL A 249 -10.05 -11.22 12.50
N GLY A 250 -9.91 -11.98 13.60
CA GLY A 250 -10.04 -13.44 13.56
C GLY A 250 -11.46 -13.96 13.42
N SER A 251 -12.47 -13.17 13.80
CA SER A 251 -13.87 -13.62 13.81
C SER A 251 -14.78 -12.90 12.81
N LYS A 252 -14.43 -11.67 12.40
CA LYS A 252 -15.35 -10.81 11.63
C LYS A 252 -14.82 -10.34 10.28
N GLY A 253 -13.52 -10.08 10.15
CA GLY A 253 -12.97 -9.64 8.87
C GLY A 253 -11.81 -8.66 8.96
N PRO A 254 -11.24 -8.28 7.80
CA PRO A 254 -10.17 -7.30 7.72
C PRO A 254 -10.51 -5.94 8.32
N MET A 255 -9.57 -5.33 9.04
CA MET A 255 -9.74 -4.03 9.71
C MET A 255 -8.85 -2.96 9.10
N ILE A 256 -9.38 -1.74 8.99
CA ILE A 256 -8.60 -0.55 8.62
C ILE A 256 -7.73 -0.15 9.81
N VAL A 257 -6.47 0.16 9.54
CA VAL A 257 -5.51 0.67 10.53
C VAL A 257 -4.78 1.88 9.96
N CYS A 258 -4.32 2.76 10.84
CA CYS A 258 -3.43 3.85 10.49
C CYS A 258 -2.09 3.63 11.19
N ALA A 259 -0.98 3.81 10.48
CA ALA A 259 0.38 3.65 11.01
C ALA A 259 1.32 4.68 10.40
N ASN A 260 2.49 4.87 11.02
CA ASN A 260 3.54 5.71 10.46
C ASN A 260 4.34 4.94 9.40
N PHE A 261 4.21 5.36 8.14
CA PHE A 261 4.93 4.82 6.98
C PHE A 261 5.97 5.79 6.42
N ALA A 262 6.31 6.85 7.15
CA ALA A 262 7.26 7.86 6.68
C ALA A 262 8.71 7.36 6.58
N THR A 263 9.05 6.24 7.23
CA THR A 263 10.42 5.72 7.23
C THR A 263 10.80 5.07 5.90
N ASN A 264 12.08 5.22 5.52
CA ASN A 264 12.61 4.56 4.33
C ASN A 264 12.68 3.03 4.47
N LYS A 265 12.69 2.49 5.70
CA LYS A 265 12.55 1.03 5.93
C LYS A 265 11.20 0.54 5.42
N ASN A 266 10.11 1.26 5.70
CA ASN A 266 8.79 0.92 5.18
C ASN A 266 8.71 1.10 3.66
N ARG A 267 9.31 2.16 3.12
CA ARG A 267 9.38 2.40 1.67
C ARG A 267 10.07 1.26 0.90
N PHE A 268 11.19 0.74 1.40
CA PHE A 268 11.99 -0.28 0.72
C PHE A 268 11.76 -1.72 1.20
N TYR A 269 10.74 -1.94 2.03
CA TYR A 269 10.40 -3.26 2.53
C TYR A 269 10.19 -4.26 1.39
N ARG A 270 10.80 -5.45 1.51
CA ARG A 270 10.61 -6.59 0.61
C ARG A 270 9.96 -7.78 1.31
N GLY A 271 10.43 -8.14 2.49
CA GLY A 271 9.93 -9.33 3.18
C GLY A 271 10.48 -9.50 4.58
N GLY A 272 9.90 -10.43 5.33
CA GLY A 272 10.21 -10.66 6.74
C GLY A 272 9.19 -10.01 7.68
N ILE A 273 9.41 -10.08 8.98
CA ILE A 273 8.53 -9.43 9.97
C ILE A 273 9.18 -8.11 10.34
N ALA A 274 8.65 -7.02 9.81
CA ALA A 274 9.18 -5.70 10.04
C ALA A 274 8.98 -5.28 11.51
N ASP A 275 10.06 -4.76 12.08
CA ASP A 275 10.12 -4.19 13.41
C ASP A 275 11.00 -2.94 13.32
N ASP A 276 10.36 -1.77 13.29
CA ASP A 276 11.04 -0.48 13.16
C ASP A 276 10.72 0.31 14.43
N PRO A 277 11.57 0.25 15.48
CA PRO A 277 11.27 0.94 16.74
C PRO A 277 11.30 2.48 16.59
N ASP A 278 11.90 2.99 15.52
CA ASP A 278 12.15 4.42 15.31
C ASP A 278 11.10 5.09 14.41
N CYS A 279 10.11 4.34 13.91
CA CYS A 279 9.09 4.91 13.03
C CYS A 279 8.09 5.83 13.75
N GLY A 280 8.06 5.86 15.08
CA GLY A 280 7.13 6.69 15.85
C GLY A 280 5.66 6.26 15.68
N THR A 281 4.74 6.99 16.31
CA THR A 281 3.32 6.58 16.41
C THR A 281 2.34 7.53 15.73
N GLU A 282 2.84 8.61 15.12
CA GLU A 282 2.00 9.57 14.41
C GLU A 282 1.62 9.01 13.02
N PRO A 283 0.32 8.76 12.75
CA PRO A 283 -0.09 8.06 11.54
C PRO A 283 0.10 8.93 10.29
N THR A 284 0.73 8.33 9.28
CA THR A 284 0.96 8.96 7.96
C THR A 284 0.37 8.12 6.83
N HIS A 285 -0.18 6.95 7.12
CA HIS A 285 -0.70 6.04 6.10
C HIS A 285 -1.78 5.12 6.65
N ALA A 286 -2.83 4.90 5.86
CA ALA A 286 -3.91 3.97 6.17
C ALA A 286 -3.76 2.67 5.37
N LEU A 287 -3.85 1.53 6.05
CA LEU A 287 -3.74 0.19 5.48
C LEU A 287 -4.91 -0.68 5.95
N VAL A 288 -4.92 -1.93 5.52
CA VAL A 288 -5.86 -2.94 6.03
C VAL A 288 -5.09 -4.12 6.60
N VAL A 289 -5.36 -4.47 7.86
CA VAL A 289 -4.98 -5.77 8.41
C VAL A 289 -5.93 -6.82 7.86
N VAL A 290 -5.39 -7.73 7.05
CA VAL A 290 -6.14 -8.83 6.40
C VAL A 290 -5.89 -10.18 7.06
N GLY A 291 -5.17 -10.21 8.17
CA GLY A 291 -4.82 -11.45 8.85
C GLY A 291 -3.68 -11.25 9.84
N TYR A 292 -3.31 -12.34 10.50
CA TYR A 292 -2.21 -12.39 11.46
C TYR A 292 -1.64 -13.80 11.59
N GLY A 293 -0.44 -13.87 12.14
CA GLY A 293 0.11 -15.08 12.75
C GLY A 293 0.44 -14.85 14.22
N PRO A 294 1.17 -15.80 14.85
CA PRO A 294 1.51 -15.72 16.26
C PRO A 294 2.19 -14.39 16.65
N ASP A 295 3.08 -13.88 15.81
CA ASP A 295 3.96 -12.74 16.09
C ASP A 295 3.88 -11.61 15.04
N TYR A 296 3.00 -11.71 14.05
CA TYR A 296 2.86 -10.68 13.00
C TYR A 296 1.42 -10.37 12.59
N TRP A 297 1.19 -9.15 12.11
CA TRP A 297 0.03 -8.76 11.30
C TRP A 297 0.34 -8.90 9.82
N ILE A 298 -0.66 -9.18 9.00
CA ILE A 298 -0.59 -9.14 7.54
C ILE A 298 -1.27 -7.86 7.06
N LEU A 299 -0.49 -6.90 6.58
CA LEU A 299 -0.97 -5.63 6.05
C LEU A 299 -1.12 -5.71 4.54
N LYS A 300 -2.29 -5.30 4.03
CA LYS A 300 -2.53 -4.99 2.62
C LYS A 300 -2.19 -3.53 2.36
N ASN A 301 -1.26 -3.28 1.45
CA ASN A 301 -0.86 -1.94 1.04
C ASN A 301 -1.44 -1.56 -0.34
N THR A 302 -1.17 -0.34 -0.77
CA THR A 302 -1.69 0.33 -1.97
C THR A 302 -0.56 0.83 -2.87
N TYR A 303 0.61 0.20 -2.76
CA TYR A 303 1.85 0.54 -3.46
C TYR A 303 2.22 -0.48 -4.54
N SER A 304 1.23 -0.99 -5.28
CA SER A 304 1.45 -2.00 -6.33
C SER A 304 1.83 -3.39 -5.81
N LYS A 305 1.78 -4.39 -6.70
CA LYS A 305 2.17 -5.78 -6.41
C LYS A 305 3.69 -5.98 -6.38
N VAL A 306 4.48 -5.00 -6.82
CA VAL A 306 5.93 -5.14 -6.90
C VAL A 306 6.57 -4.80 -5.55
N TRP A 307 5.99 -3.85 -4.84
CA TRP A 307 6.39 -3.51 -3.47
C TRP A 307 6.12 -4.66 -2.48
N GLY A 308 7.04 -4.86 -1.53
CA GLY A 308 6.87 -5.80 -0.43
C GLY A 308 6.64 -7.26 -0.83
N GLU A 309 5.84 -7.95 -0.03
CA GLU A 309 5.47 -9.36 -0.24
C GLU A 309 4.27 -9.44 -1.19
N ARG A 310 4.50 -9.08 -2.45
CA ARG A 310 3.46 -8.97 -3.49
C ARG A 310 2.37 -7.94 -3.14
N GLY A 311 2.76 -6.79 -2.60
CA GLY A 311 1.89 -5.71 -2.14
C GLY A 311 1.43 -5.82 -0.67
N TYR A 312 1.93 -6.83 0.04
CA TYR A 312 1.66 -7.03 1.46
C TYR A 312 2.91 -6.78 2.30
N MET A 313 2.71 -6.60 3.60
CA MET A 313 3.78 -6.47 4.57
C MET A 313 3.43 -7.21 5.84
N ARG A 314 4.40 -7.89 6.43
CA ARG A 314 4.27 -8.46 7.75
C ARG A 314 4.98 -7.58 8.75
N VAL A 315 4.29 -7.26 9.84
CA VAL A 315 4.79 -6.35 10.87
C VAL A 315 4.60 -6.97 12.23
N ARG A 316 5.49 -6.65 13.17
CA ARG A 316 5.46 -7.22 14.51
C ARG A 316 4.13 -6.93 15.22
N ARG A 317 3.52 -7.98 15.76
CA ARG A 317 2.27 -7.92 16.52
C ARG A 317 2.54 -7.80 18.02
N GLY A 318 1.68 -7.06 18.72
CA GLY A 318 1.68 -6.89 20.17
C GLY A 318 2.58 -5.77 20.70
N VAL A 319 3.07 -4.88 19.83
CA VAL A 319 4.06 -3.84 20.17
C VAL A 319 3.64 -2.42 19.76
N ASN A 320 2.41 -2.24 19.27
CA ASN A 320 1.94 -1.03 18.60
C ASN A 320 2.90 -0.57 17.49
N TRP A 321 3.28 -1.50 16.61
CA TRP A 321 4.23 -1.24 15.53
C TRP A 321 3.82 -0.01 14.73
N CYS A 322 4.70 1.00 14.69
CA CYS A 322 4.46 2.28 14.04
C CYS A 322 3.12 2.96 14.36
N GLY A 323 2.59 2.75 15.56
CA GLY A 323 1.31 3.33 15.95
C GLY A 323 0.08 2.68 15.31
N ILE A 324 0.17 1.42 14.85
CA ILE A 324 -0.92 0.67 14.20
C ILE A 324 -2.24 0.65 14.99
N ASN A 325 -2.20 0.84 16.32
CA ASN A 325 -3.39 0.96 17.18
C ASN A 325 -3.50 2.30 17.92
N THR A 326 -2.65 3.29 17.60
CA THR A 326 -2.71 4.64 18.18
C THR A 326 -4.02 5.32 17.81
N GLU A 327 -4.42 5.19 16.54
CA GLU A 327 -5.80 5.39 16.13
C GLU A 327 -6.54 4.07 16.21
N LYS A 328 -7.81 4.12 16.64
CA LYS A 328 -8.61 2.92 16.80
C LYS A 328 -8.81 2.22 15.46
N PRO A 329 -8.41 0.95 15.30
CA PRO A 329 -8.69 0.17 14.11
C PRO A 329 -10.20 0.09 13.83
N LEU A 330 -10.60 0.13 12.56
CA LEU A 330 -12.01 0.22 12.15
C LEU A 330 -12.44 -0.99 11.31
N LEU A 331 -13.55 -1.64 11.67
CA LEU A 331 -14.20 -2.66 10.85
C LEU A 331 -15.55 -2.13 10.33
N PRO A 332 -15.75 -1.97 9.01
CA PRO A 332 -17.07 -1.67 8.46
C PRO A 332 -18.07 -2.83 8.71
N VAL A 333 -19.31 -2.47 9.01
CA VAL A 333 -20.44 -3.41 9.21
C VAL A 333 -21.50 -3.11 8.15
N LEU A 334 -22.01 -4.13 7.46
CA LEU A 334 -23.03 -3.99 6.42
C LEU A 334 -24.44 -3.74 6.99
#